data_AF-C6TEL2-F1
#
_entry.id   AF-C6TEL2-F1
#
_cell.length_a   1.000
_cell.length_b   1.000
_cell.length_c   1.000
_cell.angle_alpha   90.00
_cell.angle_beta   90.00
_cell.angle_gamma   90.00
#
_symmetry.space_group_name_H-M   'P 1'
#
loop_
_entity.id
_entity.type
_entity.pdbx_description
1 polymer ?
#
loop_
_entity_poly.entity_id
_entity_poly.type
_entity_poly.pdbx_seq_one_letter_code
_entity_poly.pdbx_strand_id
1 'polypeptide(L)'
;MLNVLKDMEKMFCAESKPWAQFTIDKGFSALEKLLKDFAGTYATGEHIYMADVFLAPQITLAVQRFDIDMSKFPTLSRLYETYKALPEFQASSPQRQPDALIHNP
;
A
#
# COMPACT_ATOMS: atom_id res chain seq x y z
N MET A 1 11.93 0.52 5.17
CA MET A 1 11.14 1.76 5.18
C MET A 1 10.70 2.17 6.59
N LEU A 2 10.03 1.31 7.36
CA LEU A 2 9.57 1.65 8.73
C LEU A 2 10.70 2.00 9.72
N ASN A 3 11.84 1.31 9.66
CA ASN A 3 12.98 1.63 10.52
C ASN A 3 13.60 2.98 10.17
N VAL A 4 13.69 3.32 8.88
CA VAL A 4 14.17 4.63 8.42
C VAL A 4 13.26 5.74 8.92
N LEU A 5 11.93 5.54 8.93
CA LEU A 5 10.99 6.52 9.51
C LEU A 5 11.23 6.72 11.01
N LYS A 6 11.40 5.64 11.78
CA LYS A 6 11.73 5.71 13.21
C LYS A 6 13.07 6.38 13.48
N ASP A 7 14.05 6.14 12.63
CA ASP A 7 15.37 6.75 12.72
C ASP A 7 15.29 8.25 12.38
N MET A 8 14.49 8.64 11.38
CA MET A 8 14.22 10.04 11.05
C MET A 8 13.46 10.78 12.15
N GLU A 9 12.47 10.15 12.80
CA GLU A 9 11.79 10.73 13.97
C GLU A 9 12.77 10.97 15.12
N LYS A 10 13.64 10.00 15.40
CA LYS A 10 14.68 10.12 16.43
C LYS A 10 15.71 11.19 16.12
N MET A 11 16.12 11.32 14.86
CA MET A 11 17.19 12.23 14.46
C MET A 11 16.72 13.67 14.24
N PHE A 12 15.48 13.86 13.80
CA PHE A 12 15.00 15.17 13.34
C PHE A 12 13.81 15.74 14.12
N CYS A 13 13.24 15.01 15.11
CA CYS A 13 12.00 15.41 15.80
C CYS A 13 10.85 15.79 14.84
N ALA A 14 10.92 15.33 13.59
CA ALA A 14 9.91 15.58 12.57
C ALA A 14 8.87 14.47 12.64
N GLU A 15 7.59 14.82 12.59
CA GLU A 15 6.51 13.84 12.51
C GLU A 15 6.74 12.96 11.26
N SER A 16 6.97 11.65 11.43
CA SER A 16 7.25 10.76 10.28
C SER A 16 6.09 10.69 9.31
N LYS A 17 4.87 10.90 9.82
CA LYS A 17 3.64 10.65 9.08
C LYS A 17 3.43 11.66 7.95
N PRO A 18 3.50 12.99 8.14
CA PRO A 18 3.45 13.95 7.02
C PRO A 18 4.52 13.71 5.95
N TRP A 19 5.74 13.35 6.33
CA TRP A 19 6.81 13.05 5.36
C TRP A 19 6.54 11.76 4.58
N ALA A 20 6.08 10.71 5.26
CA ALA A 20 5.66 9.48 4.63
C ALA A 20 4.49 9.72 3.68
N GLN A 21 3.49 10.51 4.12
CA GLN A 21 2.34 10.89 3.31
C GLN A 21 2.76 11.61 2.03
N PHE A 22 3.62 12.63 2.14
CA PHE A 22 4.17 13.34 0.98
C PHE A 22 4.89 12.40 0.00
N THR A 23 5.72 11.50 0.53
CA THR A 23 6.47 10.55 -0.29
C THR A 23 5.55 9.55 -0.99
N ILE A 24 4.55 9.03 -0.28
CA ILE A 24 3.55 8.12 -0.83
C ILE A 24 2.69 8.83 -1.88
N ASP A 25 2.18 10.02 -1.62
CA ASP A 25 1.37 10.81 -2.56
C ASP A 25 2.13 11.04 -3.88
N LYS A 26 3.43 11.36 -3.80
CA LYS A 26 4.28 11.50 -5.00
C LYS A 26 4.40 10.19 -5.78
N GLY A 27 4.65 9.07 -5.09
CA GLY A 27 4.76 7.76 -5.72
C GLY A 27 3.44 7.28 -6.34
N PHE A 28 2.33 7.45 -5.62
CA PHE A 28 1.00 7.08 -6.09
C PHE A 28 0.57 7.94 -7.26
N SER A 29 0.90 9.23 -7.28
CA SER A 29 0.67 10.09 -8.45
C SER A 29 1.39 9.59 -9.70
N ALA A 30 2.60 9.02 -9.57
CA ALA A 30 3.33 8.46 -10.69
C ALA A 30 2.75 7.11 -11.14
N LEU A 31 2.41 6.23 -10.19
CA LEU A 31 1.81 4.92 -10.47
C LEU A 31 0.42 5.05 -11.09
N GLU A 32 -0.41 5.96 -10.59
CA GLU A 32 -1.75 6.24 -11.14
C GLU A 32 -1.64 6.64 -12.62
N LYS A 33 -0.70 7.54 -12.96
CA LYS A 33 -0.45 7.93 -14.35
C LYS A 33 0.09 6.76 -15.19
N LEU A 34 0.99 5.96 -14.63
CA LEU A 34 1.60 4.84 -15.33
C LEU A 34 0.59 3.74 -15.67
N LEU A 35 -0.34 3.45 -14.74
CA LEU A 35 -1.25 2.31 -14.85
C LEU A 35 -2.58 2.66 -15.53
N LYS A 36 -2.94 3.95 -15.63
CA LYS A 36 -4.23 4.42 -16.14
C LYS A 36 -4.70 3.72 -17.43
N ASP A 37 -3.80 3.54 -18.38
CA ASP A 37 -4.14 3.01 -19.71
C ASP A 37 -3.86 1.49 -19.86
N PHE A 38 -3.31 0.85 -18.83
CA PHE A 38 -2.90 -0.56 -18.85
C PHE A 38 -3.67 -1.43 -17.85
N ALA A 39 -4.21 -0.84 -16.80
CA ALA A 39 -4.89 -1.57 -15.75
C ALA A 39 -6.25 -2.09 -16.24
N GLY A 40 -6.34 -3.40 -16.45
CA GLY A 40 -7.60 -4.14 -16.63
C GLY A 40 -8.19 -4.52 -15.27
N THR A 41 -8.62 -5.76 -15.09
CA THR A 41 -9.01 -6.29 -13.77
C THR A 41 -7.91 -6.07 -12.72
N TYR A 42 -6.65 -6.32 -13.09
CA TYR A 42 -5.43 -6.18 -12.30
C TYR A 42 -4.50 -5.10 -12.89
N ALA A 43 -3.34 -4.85 -12.27
CA ALA A 43 -2.48 -3.71 -12.58
C ALA A 43 -2.03 -3.62 -14.04
N THR A 44 -1.84 -4.76 -14.72
CA THR A 44 -1.36 -4.82 -16.11
C THR A 44 -2.23 -5.72 -17.00
N GLY A 45 -3.54 -5.79 -16.74
CA GLY A 45 -4.51 -6.51 -17.57
C GLY A 45 -5.40 -7.46 -16.76
N GLU A 46 -5.71 -8.63 -17.33
CA GLU A 46 -6.69 -9.58 -16.76
C GLU A 46 -6.07 -10.65 -15.83
N HIS A 47 -4.75 -10.62 -15.64
CA HIS A 47 -4.05 -11.57 -14.78
C HIS A 47 -3.14 -10.85 -13.79
N ILE A 48 -2.92 -11.50 -12.64
CA ILE A 48 -2.02 -11.04 -11.58
C ILE A 48 -0.58 -11.28 -12.02
N TYR A 49 0.25 -10.24 -11.89
CA TYR A 49 1.68 -10.30 -12.14
C TYR A 49 2.46 -9.59 -11.03
N MET A 50 3.76 -9.39 -11.25
CA MET A 50 4.66 -8.79 -10.28
C MET A 50 4.19 -7.40 -9.81
N ALA A 51 3.58 -6.61 -10.69
CA ALA A 51 3.07 -5.29 -10.34
C ALA A 51 2.05 -5.36 -9.19
N ASP A 52 1.10 -6.30 -9.26
CA ASP A 52 0.07 -6.51 -8.24
C ASP A 52 0.68 -6.94 -6.91
N VAL A 53 1.69 -7.82 -6.96
CA VAL A 53 2.41 -8.30 -5.76
C VAL A 53 3.09 -7.15 -5.01
N PHE A 54 3.61 -6.15 -5.72
CA PHE A 54 4.16 -4.94 -5.08
C PHE A 54 3.09 -3.93 -4.66
N LEU A 55 2.04 -3.74 -5.46
CA LEU A 55 1.01 -2.74 -5.22
C LEU A 55 0.14 -3.10 -4.02
N ALA A 56 -0.28 -4.36 -3.90
CA ALA A 56 -1.25 -4.78 -2.90
C ALA A 56 -0.81 -4.47 -1.44
N PRO A 57 0.40 -4.85 -0.98
CA PRO A 57 0.87 -4.47 0.36
C PRO A 57 1.13 -2.97 0.48
N GLN A 58 1.61 -2.30 -0.57
CA GLN A 58 1.94 -0.87 -0.53
C GLN A 58 0.68 0.00 -0.37
N ILE A 59 -0.40 -0.32 -1.09
CA ILE A 59 -1.68 0.41 -0.98
C ILE A 59 -2.34 0.14 0.38
N THR A 60 -2.30 -1.11 0.84
CA THR A 60 -2.83 -1.47 2.17
C THR A 60 -2.12 -0.70 3.29
N LEU A 61 -0.78 -0.63 3.23
CA LEU A 61 0.01 0.14 4.19
C LEU A 61 -0.32 1.63 4.15
N ALA A 62 -0.44 2.19 2.95
CA ALA A 62 -0.79 3.60 2.73
C ALA A 62 -2.16 3.95 3.34
N VAL A 63 -3.16 3.11 3.14
CA VAL A 63 -4.52 3.30 3.68
C VAL A 63 -4.54 3.09 5.20
N GLN A 64 -4.01 1.96 5.68
CA GLN A 64 -4.20 1.55 7.07
C GLN A 64 -3.27 2.24 8.08
N ARG A 65 -2.07 2.66 7.66
CA ARG A 65 -1.07 3.24 8.59
C ARG A 65 -0.81 4.72 8.37
N PHE A 66 -0.96 5.19 7.13
CA PHE A 66 -0.60 6.56 6.77
C PHE A 66 -1.81 7.42 6.40
N ASP A 67 -3.03 6.87 6.48
CA ASP A 67 -4.29 7.58 6.20
C ASP A 67 -4.25 8.35 4.87
N ILE A 68 -3.69 7.72 3.83
CA ILE A 68 -3.64 8.32 2.49
C ILE A 68 -5.07 8.39 1.91
N ASP A 69 -5.43 9.57 1.44
CA ASP A 69 -6.67 9.79 0.70
C ASP A 69 -6.59 9.17 -0.70
N MET A 70 -7.17 7.98 -0.83
CA MET A 70 -7.21 7.23 -2.08
C MET A 70 -8.17 7.80 -3.13
N SER A 71 -9.01 8.79 -2.80
CA SER A 71 -9.90 9.43 -3.79
C SER A 71 -9.12 10.14 -4.89
N LYS A 72 -7.86 10.52 -4.62
CA LYS A 72 -6.91 11.10 -5.59
C LYS A 72 -6.37 10.10 -6.61
N PHE A 73 -6.50 8.79 -6.33
CA PHE A 73 -5.88 7.71 -7.09
C PHE A 73 -6.92 6.64 -7.47
N PRO A 74 -7.86 6.95 -8.38
CA PRO A 74 -8.99 6.06 -8.67
C PRO A 74 -8.59 4.69 -9.22
N THR A 75 -7.53 4.60 -10.03
CA THR A 75 -7.01 3.32 -10.54
C THR A 75 -6.44 2.48 -9.40
N LEU A 76 -5.58 3.07 -8.56
CA LEU A 76 -5.02 2.36 -7.40
C LEU A 76 -6.10 1.99 -6.37
N SER A 77 -7.10 2.84 -6.18
CA SER A 77 -8.25 2.58 -5.29
C SER A 77 -9.07 1.38 -5.78
N ARG A 78 -9.37 1.31 -7.09
CA ARG A 78 -10.03 0.15 -7.69
C ARG A 78 -9.21 -1.13 -7.52
N LEU A 79 -7.91 -1.07 -7.80
CA LEU A 79 -7.01 -2.21 -7.65
C LEU A 79 -6.97 -2.71 -6.20
N TYR A 80 -6.95 -1.80 -5.23
CA TYR A 80 -7.01 -2.16 -3.81
C TYR A 80 -8.26 -2.96 -3.45
N GLU A 81 -9.43 -2.55 -3.93
CA GLU A 81 -10.67 -3.29 -3.71
C GLU A 81 -10.66 -4.65 -4.43
N THR A 82 -10.10 -4.74 -5.64
CA THR A 82 -9.88 -6.03 -6.32
C THR A 82 -8.99 -6.95 -5.49
N TYR A 83 -7.86 -6.46 -4.98
CA TYR A 83 -6.91 -7.27 -4.21
C TYR A 83 -7.50 -7.75 -2.88
N LYS A 84 -8.27 -6.90 -2.18
CA LYS A 84 -8.93 -7.27 -0.90
C LYS A 84 -9.84 -8.48 -1.02
N ALA A 85 -10.43 -8.71 -2.19
CA ALA A 85 -11.29 -9.86 -2.44
C ALA A 85 -10.53 -11.19 -2.63
N LEU A 86 -9.22 -11.13 -2.92
CA LEU A 86 -8.42 -12.32 -3.20
C LEU A 86 -8.08 -13.11 -1.92
N PRO A 87 -8.37 -14.42 -1.85
CA PRO A 87 -7.99 -15.25 -0.71
C PRO A 87 -6.49 -15.22 -0.41
N GLU A 88 -5.64 -15.24 -1.43
CA GLU A 88 -4.18 -15.20 -1.32
C GLU A 88 -3.70 -13.89 -0.71
N PHE A 89 -4.34 -12.78 -1.08
CA PHE A 89 -4.06 -11.47 -0.50
C PHE A 89 -4.47 -11.41 0.99
N GLN A 90 -5.64 -11.94 1.32
CA GLN A 90 -6.07 -12.01 2.72
C GLN A 90 -5.16 -12.93 3.56
N ALA A 91 -4.73 -14.07 3.01
CA ALA A 91 -3.84 -15.01 3.67
C ALA A 91 -2.43 -14.44 3.90
N SER A 92 -1.95 -13.57 3.02
CA SER A 92 -0.66 -12.89 3.15
C SER A 92 -0.69 -11.65 4.04
N SER A 93 -1.83 -11.33 4.65
CA SER A 93 -1.94 -10.21 5.59
C SER A 93 -0.96 -10.35 6.76
N PRO A 94 -0.28 -9.27 7.20
CA PRO A 94 0.65 -9.31 8.32
C PRO A 94 0.07 -9.91 9.60
N GLN A 95 -1.23 -9.72 9.86
CA GLN A 95 -1.88 -10.26 11.08
C GLN A 95 -2.12 -11.78 11.02
N ARG A 96 -2.01 -12.41 9.85
CA ARG A 96 -2.20 -13.86 9.68
C ARG A 96 -0.88 -14.63 9.57
N GLN A 97 0.26 -13.95 9.71
CA GLN A 97 1.56 -14.59 9.65
C GLN A 97 1.92 -15.28 10.97
N PRO A 98 2.72 -16.37 10.96
CA PRO A 98 3.06 -17.10 12.18
C PRO A 98 3.79 -16.26 13.25
N ASP A 99 4.48 -15.20 12.83
CA ASP A 99 5.20 -14.25 13.68
C ASP A 99 4.35 -13.04 14.09
N ALA A 100 3.10 -12.95 13.65
CA ALA A 100 2.18 -11.92 14.09
C ALA A 100 1.97 -12.06 15.60
N LEU A 101 2.07 -10.95 16.33
CA LEU A 101 1.74 -10.93 17.75
C LEU A 101 0.26 -11.35 17.90
N ILE A 102 0.02 -12.54 18.45
CA ILE A 102 -1.32 -12.98 18.81
C ILE A 102 -1.79 -12.01 19.90
N HIS A 103 -2.71 -11.12 19.56
CA HIS A 103 -3.42 -10.37 20.57
C HIS A 103 -4.30 -11.38 21.31
N ASN A 104 -3.78 -11.93 22.41
CA ASN A 104 -4.60 -12.74 23.30
C ASN A 104 -5.60 -11.77 23.95
N PRO A 105 -6.93 -11.96 23.77
CA PRO A 105 -7.93 -11.12 24.43
C PRO A 105 -7.86 -11.26 25.96
#